data_AF-A0A943HXT0-F1
#
_entry.id   AF-A0A943HXT0-F1
#
_cell.length_a   1.000
_cell.length_b   1.000
_cell.length_c   1.000
_cell.angle_alpha   90.00
_cell.angle_beta   90.00
_cell.angle_gamma   90.00
#
_symmetry.space_group_name_H-M   'P 1'
#
loop_
_entity.id
_entity.type
_entity.pdbx_description
1 polymer ?
#
loop_
_entity_poly.entity_id
_entity_poly.type
_entity_poly.pdbx_seq_one_letter_code
_entity_poly.pdbx_strand_id
1 'polypeptide(L)' 'DELKNRLGGLHERGVVMKNGTGSLHDLFVERTPLYEKYADIVLDIDGLSVRDAAHKLTDMLSLV' A
#
# COMPACT_ATOMS: atom_id res chain seq x y z
N ASP A 1 14.54 8.41 1.24
CA ASP A 1 14.66 8.87 2.63
C ASP A 1 13.51 9.73 3.13
N GLU A 2 12.96 10.62 2.30
CA GLU A 2 11.83 11.49 2.69
C GLU A 2 10.63 10.74 3.30
N LEU A 3 10.20 9.62 2.70
CA LEU A 3 9.06 8.83 3.20
C LEU A 3 9.31 8.26 4.61
N LYS A 4 10.52 7.78 4.88
CA LYS A 4 10.90 7.25 6.21
C LYS A 4 10.86 8.37 7.26
N ASN A 5 11.34 9.56 6.89
CA ASN A 5 11.31 10.74 7.77
C ASN A 5 9.88 11.21 8.08
N ARG A 6 8.99 11.20 7.08
CA ARG A 6 7.57 11.58 7.24
C ARG A 6 6.80 10.60 8.12
N LEU A 7 7.11 9.31 8.02
CA LEU A 7 6.40 8.26 8.76
C LEU A 7 6.87 8.13 10.22
N GLY A 8 8.15 8.43 10.51
CA GLY A 8 8.71 8.29 11.85
C GLY A 8 8.81 6.83 12.30
N GLY A 9 8.70 6.59 13.62
CA GLY A 9 8.80 5.26 14.22
C GLY A 9 7.59 4.37 13.93
N LEU A 10 7.76 3.30 13.15
CA LEU A 10 6.69 2.35 12.83
C LEU A 10 6.18 1.58 14.06
N HIS A 11 7.08 1.30 15.01
CA HIS A 11 6.74 0.58 16.25
C HIS A 11 5.77 1.38 17.14
N GLU A 12 6.03 2.68 17.32
CA GLU A 12 5.19 3.59 18.10
C GLU A 12 3.78 3.73 17.51
N ARG A 13 3.65 3.50 16.19
CA ARG A 13 2.37 3.51 15.47
C ARG A 13 1.65 2.15 15.47
N GLY A 14 2.14 1.16 16.24
CA GLY A 14 1.53 -0.16 16.35
C GLY A 14 1.68 -1.03 15.09
N VAL A 15 2.67 -0.75 14.23
CA VAL A 15 2.91 -1.55 13.02
C VAL A 15 3.49 -2.90 13.41
N VAL A 16 2.73 -3.97 13.13
CA VAL A 16 3.20 -5.35 13.32
C VAL A 16 4.27 -5.69 12.29
N MET A 17 5.46 -6.02 12.79
CA MET A 17 6.60 -6.52 12.02
C MET A 17 6.87 -7.98 12.35
N LYS A 18 7.24 -8.78 11.35
CA LYS A 18 7.69 -10.15 11.56
C LYS A 18 8.93 -10.15 12.48
N ASN A 19 8.92 -11.00 13.51
CA ASN A 19 9.98 -11.09 14.53
C ASN A 19 10.23 -9.79 15.33
N GLY A 20 9.31 -8.82 15.31
CA GLY A 20 9.43 -7.58 16.09
C GLY A 20 10.48 -6.58 15.59
N THR A 21 11.18 -6.88 14.48
CA THR A 21 12.20 -6.01 13.88
C THR A 21 12.08 -6.04 12.35
N GLY A 22 12.18 -4.90 11.68
CA GLY A 22 12.16 -4.83 10.21
C GLY A 22 12.14 -3.41 9.67
N SER A 23 12.32 -3.25 8.37
CA SER A 23 12.24 -1.97 7.66
C SER A 23 10.88 -1.77 6.97
N LEU A 24 10.59 -0.53 6.58
CA LEU A 24 9.42 -0.22 5.75
C LEU A 24 9.44 -0.98 4.41
N HIS A 25 10.63 -1.24 3.86
CA HIS A 25 10.77 -1.98 2.61
C HIS A 25 10.45 -3.46 2.79
N ASP A 26 10.94 -4.07 3.87
CA ASP A 26 10.62 -5.47 4.20
C ASP A 26 9.11 -5.65 4.36
N LEU A 27 8.46 -4.69 5.03
CA LEU A 27 7.01 -4.67 5.21
C LEU A 27 6.26 -4.57 3.88
N PHE A 28 6.75 -3.72 2.97
CA PHE A 28 6.17 -3.57 1.63
C PHE A 28 6.27 -4.89 0.87
N VAL A 29 7.47 -5.49 0.78
CA VAL A 29 7.70 -6.75 0.06
C VAL A 29 6.87 -7.89 0.65
N GLU A 30 6.73 -7.96 1.98
CA GLU A 30 5.94 -9.00 2.65
C GLU A 30 4.43 -8.84 2.41
N ARG A 31 3.91 -7.60 2.45
CA ARG A 31 2.47 -7.36 2.41
C ARG A 31 1.88 -7.23 1.02
N THR A 32 2.63 -6.74 0.04
CA THR A 32 2.16 -6.62 -1.36
C THR A 32 1.51 -7.90 -1.89
N PRO A 33 2.16 -9.08 -1.86
CA PRO A 33 1.55 -10.30 -2.38
C PRO A 33 0.32 -10.74 -1.57
N LEU A 34 0.21 -10.37 -0.29
CA LEU A 34 -0.97 -10.65 0.53
C LEU A 34 -2.15 -9.77 0.10
N TYR A 35 -1.92 -8.48 -0.15
CA TYR A 35 -2.95 -7.59 -0.65
C TYR A 35 -3.45 -8.05 -2.03
N GLU A 36 -2.54 -8.39 -2.94
CA GLU A 36 -2.89 -8.89 -4.27
C GLU A 36 -3.66 -10.21 -4.21
N LYS A 37 -3.28 -11.12 -3.32
CA LYS A 37 -3.95 -12.42 -3.17
C LYS A 37 -5.41 -12.30 -2.74
N TYR A 38 -5.75 -11.31 -1.90
CA TYR A 38 -7.08 -11.18 -1.31
C TYR A 38 -7.90 -10.03 -1.89
N ALA A 39 -7.34 -9.21 -2.79
CA ALA A 39 -8.08 -8.15 -3.45
C ALA A 39 -8.82 -8.67 -4.67
N ASP A 40 -10.09 -8.28 -4.81
CA ASP A 40 -10.85 -8.52 -6.05
C ASP A 40 -10.29 -7.69 -7.22
N ILE A 41 -9.76 -6.50 -6.92
CA ILE A 41 -9.20 -5.56 -7.89
C ILE A 41 -7.90 -4.97 -7.34
N VAL A 42 -6.86 -4.99 -8.16
CA VAL A 42 -5.58 -4.32 -7.90
C VAL A 42 -5.42 -3.18 -8.90
N LEU A 43 -5.20 -1.97 -8.39
CA LEU A 43 -5.12 -0.75 -9.18
C LEU A 43 -3.81 -0.03 -8.92
N ASP A 44 -3.00 0.13 -9.97
CA ASP A 44 -1.86 1.05 -9.94
C ASP A 44 -2.35 2.50 -10.06
N ILE A 45 -1.99 3.31 -9.06
CA ILE A 45 -2.36 4.72 -8.93
C ILE A 45 -1.13 5.64 -8.91
N ASP A 46 0.07 5.12 -9.17
CA ASP A 46 1.27 5.95 -9.15
C ASP A 46 1.17 7.08 -10.18
N GLY A 47 1.58 8.28 -9.77
CA GLY A 47 1.46 9.50 -10.56
C GLY A 47 0.03 10.03 -10.78
N LEU A 48 -1.02 9.38 -10.24
CA LEU A 48 -2.40 9.87 -10.37
C LEU A 48 -2.79 10.84 -9.25
N SER A 49 -3.66 11.79 -9.56
CA SER A 49 -4.39 12.50 -8.51
C SER A 49 -5.39 11.55 -7.83
N VAL A 50 -5.81 11.90 -6.61
CA VAL A 50 -6.86 11.14 -5.90
C VAL A 50 -8.13 11.02 -6.74
N ARG A 51 -8.47 12.06 -7.52
CA ARG A 51 -9.64 12.06 -8.41
C ARG A 51 -9.46 11.10 -9.58
N ASP A 52 -8.30 11.12 -10.23
CA ASP A 52 -8.03 10.25 -11.39
C ASP A 52 -7.97 8.78 -10.97
N ALA A 53 -7.39 8.48 -9.81
CA ALA A 53 -7.41 7.15 -9.21
C ALA A 53 -8.83 6.65 -8.95
N ALA A 54 -9.70 7.50 -8.40
CA ALA A 54 -11.10 7.16 -8.16
C ALA A 54 -11.90 6.93 -9.45
N HIS A 55 -11.66 7.72 -10.50
CA HIS A 55 -12.26 7.50 -11.81
C HIS A 55 -11.80 6.17 -12.42
N LYS A 56 -10.49 5.89 -12.40
CA LYS A 56 -9.94 4.64 -12.91
C LYS A 56 -10.53 3.41 -12.21
N LEU A 57 -10.75 3.48 -10.89
CA LEU A 57 -11.44 2.43 -10.15
C LEU A 57 -12.90 2.26 -10.60
N THR A 58 -13.62 3.37 -10.80
CA THR A 58 -15.03 3.35 -11.24
C THR A 58 -15.16 2.72 -12.64
N ASP A 59 -14.23 3.02 -13.54
CA ASP A 59 -14.19 2.45 -14.88
C ASP A 59 -13.97 0.94 -14.83
N MET A 60 -13.04 0.47 -13.98
CA MET A 60 -12.81 -0.98 -13.80
C MET A 60 -14.03 -1.71 -13.26
N LEU A 61 -14.74 -1.12 -12.29
CA LEU A 61 -15.96 -1.71 -11.73
C LEU A 61 -17.12 -1.74 -12.73
N SER A 62 -17.16 -0.80 -13.68
CA SER A 62 -18.20 -0.72 -14.71
C SER A 62 -18.01 -1.71 -15.87
N LEU A 63 -16.86 -2.39 -15.92
CA LEU A 63 -16.51 -3.40 -16.92
C LEU A 63 -16.80 -4.85 -16.47
N VAL A 64 -17.31 -5.03 -15.24
CA VAL A 64 -17.62 -6.32 -14.63
C VAL A 64 -19.13 -6.60 -14.68
#